data_AF-E2APF0-F1
#
_entry.id   AF-E2APF0-F1
#
_cell.length_a   1.000
_cell.length_b   1.000
_cell.length_c   1.000
_cell.angle_alpha   90.00
_cell.angle_beta   90.00
_cell.angle_gamma   90.00
#
_symmetry.space_group_name_H-M   'P 1'
#
loop_
_entity.id
_entity.type
_entity.pdbx_description
1 polymer ?
#
loop_
_entity_poly.entity_id
_entity_poly.type
_entity_poly.pdbx_seq_one_letter_code
_entity_poly.pdbx_strand_id
1 'polypeptide(L)'
;MYSPTILVTSATDIWSFGVVLYELLTGVMFIVKHPGLFHSHSTVNIPGRLSENARSLLYGILKYHPDERLTIDEIKRHPFFMGIDWFSVENSQT
;
A
#
# COMPACT_ATOMS: atom_id res chain seq x y z
N MET A 1 19.95 24.95 -5.06
CA MET A 1 19.58 24.02 -3.98
C MET A 1 18.20 23.48 -4.29
N TYR A 2 18.12 22.28 -4.86
CA TYR A 2 16.85 21.59 -5.04
C TYR A 2 16.54 20.88 -3.72
N SER A 3 15.72 21.49 -2.87
CA SER A 3 15.00 20.74 -1.86
C SER A 3 13.78 20.18 -2.56
N PRO A 4 13.70 18.88 -2.87
CA PRO A 4 12.45 18.33 -3.32
C PRO A 4 11.48 18.49 -2.14
N THR A 5 10.58 19.47 -2.24
CA THR A 5 9.44 19.57 -1.36
C THR A 5 8.59 18.34 -1.67
N ILE A 6 8.88 17.22 -1.02
CA ILE A 6 8.00 16.07 -1.06
C ILE A 6 6.69 16.58 -0.47
N LEU A 7 5.72 16.88 -1.33
CA LEU A 7 4.40 17.28 -0.91
C LEU A 7 3.83 16.10 -0.11
N VAL A 8 3.53 16.35 1.16
CA VAL A 8 2.74 15.42 1.96
C VAL A 8 1.35 15.40 1.32
N THR A 9 1.07 14.31 0.61
CA THR A 9 -0.21 14.09 -0.07
C THR A 9 -0.85 12.84 0.51
N SER A 10 -2.16 12.71 0.37
CA SER A 10 -2.89 11.49 0.72
C SER A 10 -2.29 10.23 0.05
N ALA A 11 -1.66 10.38 -1.11
CA ALA A 11 -0.93 9.31 -1.79
C ALA A 11 0.32 8.83 -1.03
N THR A 12 0.96 9.69 -0.24
CA THR A 12 2.08 9.32 0.65
C THR A 12 1.59 8.44 1.80
N ASP A 13 0.44 8.76 2.39
CA ASP A 13 -0.17 7.94 3.45
C ASP A 13 -0.58 6.56 2.92
N ILE A 14 -1.14 6.52 1.69
CA ILE A 14 -1.45 5.27 0.98
C ILE A 14 -0.21 4.38 0.84
N TRP A 15 0.95 4.97 0.50
CA TRP A 15 2.20 4.21 0.41
C TRP A 15 2.62 3.64 1.76
N SER A 16 2.62 4.46 2.81
CA SER A 16 2.94 4.03 4.17
C SER A 16 2.01 2.92 4.65
N PHE A 17 0.72 3.02 4.33
CA PHE A 17 -0.26 1.96 4.56
C PHE A 17 0.11 0.66 3.83
N GLY A 18 0.49 0.73 2.56
CA GLY A 18 0.92 -0.44 1.79
C GLY A 18 2.16 -1.13 2.38
N VAL A 19 3.12 -0.34 2.88
CA VAL A 19 4.31 -0.86 3.57
C VAL A 19 3.91 -1.62 4.83
N VAL A 20 3.09 -1.01 5.70
CA VAL A 20 2.61 -1.67 6.92
C VAL A 20 1.81 -2.94 6.58
N LEU A 21 0.93 -2.88 5.58
CA LEU A 21 0.15 -4.03 5.14
C LEU A 21 1.04 -5.17 4.62
N TYR A 22 2.09 -4.86 3.87
CA TYR A 22 3.09 -5.84 3.44
C TYR A 22 3.74 -6.52 4.65
N GLU A 23 4.15 -5.74 5.64
CA GLU A 23 4.81 -6.27 6.84
C GLU A 23 3.88 -7.17 7.65
N LEU A 24 2.61 -6.79 7.80
CA LEU A 24 1.59 -7.60 8.46
C LEU A 24 1.32 -8.92 7.72
N LEU A 25 1.24 -8.89 6.40
CA LEU A 25 0.96 -10.08 5.59
C LEU A 25 2.15 -11.02 5.47
N THR A 26 3.36 -10.47 5.44
CA THR A 26 4.58 -11.26 5.22
C THR A 26 5.28 -11.66 6.51
N GLY A 27 5.06 -10.92 7.60
CA GLY A 27 5.83 -11.02 8.85
C GLY A 27 7.27 -10.54 8.71
N VAL A 28 7.62 -9.85 7.62
CA VAL A 28 8.97 -9.41 7.30
C VAL A 28 8.97 -7.92 7.04
N MET A 29 9.92 -7.21 7.65
CA MET A 29 10.08 -5.76 7.48
C MET A 29 10.35 -5.42 6.02
N PHE A 30 9.66 -4.41 5.48
CA PHE A 30 9.71 -4.07 4.06
C PHE A 30 11.13 -3.69 3.61
N ILE A 31 11.85 -2.94 4.45
CA ILE A 31 13.23 -2.50 4.21
C ILE A 31 14.24 -3.65 4.09
N VAL A 32 13.97 -4.81 4.71
CA VAL A 32 14.83 -6.01 4.58
C VAL A 32 14.75 -6.57 3.17
N LYS A 33 13.58 -6.45 2.53
CA LYS A 33 13.35 -6.93 1.15
C LYS A 33 13.66 -5.87 0.10
N HIS A 34 13.59 -4.59 0.46
CA HIS A 34 13.85 -3.46 -0.42
C HIS A 34 14.84 -2.50 0.24
N PRO A 35 16.13 -2.87 0.33
CA PRO A 35 17.13 -1.99 0.93
C PRO A 35 17.36 -0.78 0.02
N GLY A 36 17.07 0.42 0.52
CA GLY A 36 17.36 1.69 -0.14
C GLY A 36 16.13 2.48 -0.57
N LEU A 37 16.38 3.52 -1.38
CA LEU A 37 15.34 4.39 -1.92
C LEU A 37 14.57 3.66 -3.02
N PHE A 38 13.25 3.85 -3.03
CA PHE A 38 12.40 3.34 -4.10
C PHE A 38 12.50 4.27 -5.31
N HIS A 39 12.80 3.71 -6.48
CA HIS A 39 12.92 4.43 -7.75
C HIS A 39 11.83 4.00 -8.74
N SER A 40 11.67 4.71 -9.85
CA SER A 40 10.70 4.39 -10.91
C SER A 40 10.84 2.97 -11.49
N HIS A 41 12.06 2.42 -11.44
CA HIS A 41 12.36 1.07 -11.91
C HIS A 41 12.43 0.02 -10.79
N SER A 42 12.21 0.43 -9.54
CA SER A 42 12.18 -0.50 -8.41
C SER A 42 10.92 -1.36 -8.50
N THR A 43 11.12 -2.67 -8.43
CA THR A 43 10.02 -3.64 -8.42
C THR A 43 9.70 -4.02 -6.99
N VAL A 44 8.41 -4.05 -6.66
CA VAL A 44 7.94 -4.54 -5.36
C VAL A 44 8.01 -6.06 -5.38
N ASN A 45 8.90 -6.62 -4.58
CA ASN A 45 9.04 -8.04 -4.40
C ASN A 45 7.99 -8.56 -3.39
N ILE A 46 6.87 -8.99 -3.93
CA ILE A 46 5.77 -9.55 -3.14
C ILE A 46 5.89 -11.08 -3.12
N PRO A 47 5.95 -11.72 -1.93
CA PRO A 47 6.04 -13.16 -1.83
C PRO A 47 4.86 -13.89 -2.48
N GLY A 48 5.13 -14.91 -3.30
CA GLY A 48 4.11 -15.72 -3.95
C GLY A 48 3.23 -16.56 -3.01
N ARG A 49 3.58 -16.64 -1.72
CA ARG A 49 2.75 -17.28 -0.67
C ARG A 49 1.49 -16.49 -0.31
N LEU A 50 1.42 -15.22 -0.69
CA LEU A 50 0.25 -14.38 -0.44
C LEU A 50 -0.86 -14.71 -1.44
N SER A 51 -2.12 -14.51 -1.03
CA SER A 51 -3.27 -14.68 -1.92
C SER A 51 -3.20 -13.72 -3.11
N GLU A 52 -3.81 -14.09 -4.23
CA GLU A 52 -3.84 -13.25 -5.44
C GLU A 52 -4.43 -11.86 -5.14
N ASN A 53 -5.49 -11.81 -4.33
CA ASN A 53 -6.11 -10.54 -3.91
C ASN A 53 -5.15 -9.68 -3.08
N ALA A 54 -4.38 -10.27 -2.17
CA ALA A 54 -3.40 -9.54 -1.37
C ALA A 54 -2.26 -8.99 -2.24
N ARG A 55 -1.78 -9.81 -3.20
CA ARG A 55 -0.73 -9.41 -4.14
C ARG A 55 -1.20 -8.28 -5.05
N SER A 56 -2.39 -8.42 -5.65
CA SER A 56 -3.02 -7.40 -6.49
C SER A 56 -3.15 -6.06 -5.76
N LEU A 57 -3.64 -6.10 -4.51
CA LEU A 57 -3.79 -4.89 -3.70
C LEU A 57 -2.44 -4.20 -3.46
N LEU A 58 -1.45 -4.96 -2.99
CA LEU A 58 -0.11 -4.44 -2.71
C LEU A 58 0.57 -3.88 -3.97
N TYR A 59 0.39 -4.51 -5.14
CA TYR A 59 0.91 -3.99 -6.41
C TYR A 59 0.23 -2.68 -6.83
N GLY A 60 -1.06 -2.50 -6.51
CA GLY A 60 -1.78 -1.25 -6.78
C GLY A 60 -1.42 -0.12 -5.82
N ILE A 61 -1.12 -0.44 -4.55
CA ILE A 61 -0.76 0.57 -3.54
C ILE A 61 0.71 1.00 -3.69
N LEU A 62 1.62 0.04 -3.85
CA LEU A 62 3.07 0.28 -3.85
C LEU A 62 3.58 0.64 -5.25
N LYS A 63 2.91 1.59 -5.91
CA LYS A 63 3.35 2.20 -7.17
C LYS A 63 4.25 3.39 -6.92
N TYR A 64 5.31 3.53 -7.73
CA TYR A 64 6.25 4.65 -7.58
C TYR A 64 5.54 5.99 -7.79
N HIS A 65 4.82 6.12 -8.90
CA HIS A 65 4.07 7.34 -9.23
C HIS A 65 2.81 7.45 -8.36
N PRO A 66 2.63 8.56 -7.61
CA PRO A 66 1.45 8.78 -6.78
C PRO A 66 0.13 8.69 -7.55
N ASP A 67 0.12 9.17 -8.81
CA ASP A 67 -1.06 9.20 -9.68
C ASP A 67 -1.47 7.81 -10.19
N GLU A 68 -0.58 6.82 -10.09
CA GLU A 68 -0.84 5.42 -10.45
C GLU A 68 -1.26 4.58 -9.22
N ARG A 69 -1.21 5.15 -8.02
CA ARG A 69 -1.58 4.44 -6.78
C ARG A 69 -3.09 4.34 -6.67
N LEU A 70 -3.56 3.23 -6.10
CA LEU A 70 -4.95 3.11 -5.69
C LEU A 70 -5.30 4.17 -4.66
N THR A 71 -6.43 4.83 -4.85
CA THR A 71 -7.05 5.74 -3.88
C THR A 71 -7.67 4.96 -2.72
N ILE A 72 -7.99 5.64 -1.61
CA ILE A 72 -8.64 5.02 -0.45
C ILE A 72 -9.95 4.32 -0.85
N ASP A 73 -10.75 4.94 -1.72
CA ASP A 73 -12.01 4.36 -2.19
C ASP A 73 -11.79 3.08 -3.02
N GLU A 74 -10.76 3.06 -3.86
CA GLU A 74 -10.40 1.86 -4.63
C GLU A 74 -9.84 0.76 -3.73
N ILE A 75 -9.06 1.11 -2.70
CA ILE A 75 -8.57 0.18 -1.68
C ILE A 75 -9.75 -0.44 -0.94
N LYS A 76 -10.70 0.36 -0.43
CA LYS A 76 -11.90 -0.13 0.28
C LYS A 76 -12.75 -1.09 -0.58
N ARG A 77 -12.81 -0.85 -1.89
CA ARG A 77 -13.57 -1.68 -2.86
C ARG A 77 -12.79 -2.88 -3.39
N HIS A 78 -11.50 -3.01 -3.08
CA HIS A 78 -10.66 -4.09 -3.61
C HIS A 78 -11.15 -5.46 -3.12
N PRO A 79 -11.09 -6.52 -3.95
CA PRO A 79 -11.46 -7.90 -3.56
C PRO A 79 -10.76 -8.46 -2.32
N PHE A 80 -9.67 -7.84 -1.89
CA PHE A 80 -8.97 -8.19 -0.65
C PHE A 80 -9.82 -7.88 0.60
N PHE A 81 -10.61 -6.81 0.55
CA PHE A 81 -11.53 -6.41 1.62
C PHE A 81 -12.99 -6.80 1.32
N MET A 82 -13.20 -7.74 0.39
CA MET A 82 -14.54 -8.24 0.09
C MET A 82 -15.16 -8.85 1.34
N GLY A 83 -16.36 -8.38 1.70
CA GLY A 83 -17.07 -8.80 2.91
C GLY A 83 -16.82 -7.93 4.15
N ILE A 84 -15.96 -6.91 4.06
CA ILE A 84 -15.87 -5.89 5.10
C ILE A 84 -16.99 -4.86 4.90
N ASP A 85 -17.86 -4.73 5.89
CA ASP A 85 -18.81 -3.63 5.95
C ASP A 85 -18.15 -2.40 6.58
N TRP A 86 -17.63 -1.53 5.72
CA TRP A 86 -16.97 -0.30 6.14
C TRP A 86 -17.89 0.65 6.91
N PHE A 87 -19.22 0.63 6.70
CA PHE A 87 -20.16 1.43 7.49
C PHE A 87 -20.21 0.95 8.95
N SER A 88 -20.21 -0.36 9.17
CA SER A 88 -20.15 -0.92 10.52
C SER A 88 -18.81 -0.64 11.20
N VAL A 89 -17.70 -0.64 10.45
CA VAL A 89 -16.36 -0.31 10.98
C VAL A 89 -16.25 1.16 11.40
N GLU A 90 -16.81 2.09 10.63
CA GLU A 90 -16.80 3.53 10.94
C GLU A 90 -17.66 3.86 12.17
N ASN A 91 -18.77 3.15 12.38
CA ASN A 91 -19.66 3.37 13.52
C ASN A 91 -19.22 2.68 14.81
N SER A 92 -18.27 1.73 14.75
CA SER A 92 -17.78 1.00 15.93
C SER A 92 -16.74 1.77 16.77
N GLN A 93 -16.42 3.01 16.40
CA GLN A 93 -15.53 3.90 17.16
C GLN A 93 -16.27 4.98 17.98
N THR A 94 -17.57 4.79 18.26
CA THR A 94 -18.35 5.61 19.21
C THR A 94 -18.83 4.74 20.37
#